data_AF-A0A4S5EQL9-F1
#
_entry.id   AF-A0A4S5EQL9-F1
#
_cell.length_a   1.000
_cell.length_b   1.000
_cell.length_c   1.000
_cell.angle_alpha   90.00
_cell.angle_beta   90.00
_cell.angle_gamma   90.00
#
_symmetry.space_group_name_H-M   'P 1'
#
loop_
_entity.id
_entity.type
_entity.pdbx_description
1 polymer ?
#
loop_
_entity_poly.entity_id
_entity_poly.type
_entity_poly.pdbx_seq_one_letter_code
_entity_poly.pdbx_strand_id
1 'polypeptide(L)' 'MLAWDPAMASYDFGPQHPLHPVRLGLTMDLAASLGVLDAPGLRITIP' A
#
# COMPACT_ATOMS: atom_id res chain seq x y z
N MET A 1 12.85 5.88 1.35
CA MET A 1 12.09 5.69 0.10
C MET A 1 11.08 4.59 0.35
N LEU A 2 9.82 4.81 0.00
CA LEU A 2 8.72 3.85 0.13
C LEU A 2 8.35 3.35 -1.28
N ALA A 3 8.51 2.06 -1.50
CA ALA A 3 8.07 1.42 -2.74
C ALA A 3 6.57 1.15 -2.68
N TRP A 4 5.80 1.83 -3.51
CA TRP A 4 4.34 1.69 -3.56
C TRP A 4 3.80 1.94 -4.96
N ASP A 5 2.92 1.05 -5.42
CA ASP A 5 2.10 1.21 -6.60
C ASP A 5 0.70 0.60 -6.31
N PRO A 6 -0.41 1.29 -6.63
CA PRO A 6 -1.76 0.72 -6.51
C PRO A 6 -1.94 -0.66 -7.17
N ALA A 7 -1.20 -0.96 -8.25
CA ALA A 7 -1.21 -2.26 -8.92
C ALA A 7 -0.75 -3.42 -8.02
N MET A 8 0.01 -3.15 -6.96
CA MET A 8 0.41 -4.18 -5.99
C MET A 8 -0.80 -4.78 -5.25
N ALA A 9 -1.92 -4.05 -5.17
CA ALA A 9 -3.16 -4.53 -4.55
C ALA A 9 -4.08 -5.28 -5.53
N SER A 10 -3.77 -5.32 -6.83
CA SER A 10 -4.62 -5.98 -7.83
C SER A 10 -4.32 -7.47 -8.02
N TYR A 11 -3.39 -8.03 -7.27
CA TYR A 11 -3.08 -9.45 -7.36
C TYR A 11 -4.27 -10.29 -6.84
N ASP A 12 -4.71 -11.25 -7.63
CA ASP A 12 -5.71 -12.22 -7.23
C ASP A 12 -5.04 -13.54 -6.84
N PHE A 13 -5.04 -13.85 -5.54
CA PHE A 13 -4.52 -15.12 -5.01
C PHE A 13 -5.54 -16.26 -5.06
N GLY A 14 -6.78 -15.98 -5.49
CA GLY A 14 -7.89 -16.91 -5.49
C GLY A 14 -8.73 -16.88 -4.20
N PRO A 15 -9.95 -17.45 -4.25
CA PRO A 15 -11.00 -17.23 -3.25
C PRO A 15 -10.74 -17.87 -1.88
N GLN A 16 -9.81 -18.81 -1.78
CA GLN A 16 -9.50 -19.55 -0.54
C GLN A 16 -8.15 -19.15 0.05
N HIS A 17 -7.43 -18.25 -0.62
CA HIS A 17 -6.10 -17.87 -0.18
C HIS A 17 -6.19 -16.87 0.98
N PRO A 18 -5.48 -17.08 2.10
CA PRO A 18 -5.62 -16.25 3.31
C PRO A 18 -5.05 -14.83 3.15
N LEU A 19 -4.25 -14.61 2.10
CA LEU A 19 -3.65 -13.31 1.80
C LEU A 19 -4.56 -12.49 0.89
N HIS A 20 -5.11 -11.40 1.42
CA HIS A 20 -5.88 -10.43 0.64
C HIS A 20 -5.04 -9.16 0.35
N PRO A 21 -4.69 -8.87 -0.92
CA PRO A 21 -3.81 -7.74 -1.27
C PRO A 21 -4.38 -6.36 -1.02
N VAL A 22 -5.71 -6.26 -0.86
CA VAL A 22 -6.41 -5.04 -0.43
C VAL A 22 -5.81 -4.41 0.82
N ARG A 23 -5.19 -5.23 1.70
CA ARG A 23 -4.49 -4.74 2.91
C ARG A 23 -3.42 -3.69 2.59
N LEU A 24 -2.77 -3.76 1.42
CA LEU A 24 -1.73 -2.80 1.04
C LEU A 24 -2.35 -1.42 0.78
N GLY A 25 -3.44 -1.38 0.00
CA GLY A 25 -4.20 -0.15 -0.23
C GLY A 25 -4.75 0.44 1.07
N LEU A 26 -5.39 -0.39 1.90
CA LEU A 26 -5.91 0.05 3.20
C LEU A 26 -4.83 0.60 4.13
N THR A 27 -3.62 0.04 4.09
CA THR A 27 -2.49 0.55 4.87
C THR A 27 -2.04 1.93 4.38
N MET A 28 -2.03 2.15 3.07
CA MET A 28 -1.67 3.45 2.48
C MET A 28 -2.73 4.51 2.77
N ASP A 29 -4.02 4.14 2.71
CA ASP A 29 -5.14 5.02 3.07
C ASP A 29 -5.05 5.43 4.55
N LEU A 30 -4.79 4.45 5.43
CA LEU A 30 -4.59 4.72 6.85
C LEU A 30 -3.39 5.63 7.09
N ALA A 31 -2.24 5.35 6.47
CA ALA A 31 -1.04 6.16 6.61
C ALA A 31 -1.27 7.61 6.13
N ALA A 32 -2.02 7.81 5.05
CA ALA A 32 -2.43 9.13 4.58
C ALA A 32 -3.32 9.84 5.62
N SER A 33 -4.33 9.16 6.15
CA SER A 33 -5.25 9.73 7.14
C SER A 33 -4.56 10.16 8.44
N LEU A 34 -3.44 9.52 8.79
CA LEU A 34 -2.63 9.81 9.97
C LEU A 34 -1.51 10.82 9.69
N GLY A 35 -1.35 11.32 8.46
CA GLY A 35 -0.27 12.22 8.07
C GLY A 35 1.12 11.56 8.04
N VAL A 36 1.21 10.23 8.13
CA VAL A 36 2.48 9.48 8.09
C VAL A 36 3.21 9.71 6.75
N LEU A 37 2.44 9.89 5.68
CA LEU A 37 2.97 10.14 4.34
C LEU A 37 3.54 11.55 4.14
N ASP A 38 3.28 12.48 5.07
CA ASP A 38 3.79 13.85 5.02
C ASP A 38 5.15 14.00 5.73
N ALA A 39 5.72 12.90 6.22
CA ALA A 39 6.99 12.90 6.95
C ALA A 39 8.12 13.55 6.12
N PRO A 40 8.88 14.50 6.69
CA PRO A 40 10.00 15.13 6.00
C PRO A 40 11.00 14.12 5.44
N GLY A 41 11.35 14.26 4.16
CA GLY A 41 12.30 13.37 3.48
C GLY A 41 11.72 12.03 3.00
N LEU A 42 10.42 11.78 3.20
CA LEU A 42 9.75 10.64 2.59
C LEU A 42 9.70 10.81 1.06
N ARG A 43 10.03 9.74 0.35
CA ARG A 43 9.93 9.67 -1.12
C ARG A 43 9.21 8.40 -1.50
N ILE A 44 8.08 8.51 -2.18
CA ILE A 44 7.35 7.38 -2.75
C ILE A 44 7.87 7.10 -4.16
N THR A 45 8.13 5.85 -4.48
CA THR A 45 8.57 5.40 -5.81
C THR A 45 7.79 4.18 -6.26
N ILE A 46 7.60 4.07 -7.57
CA ILE A 46 7.04 2.88 -8.20
C ILE A 46 8.14 1.80 -8.23
N PRO A 47 7.93 0.62 -7.62
CA PRO A 47 8.88 -0.49 -7.65
C PRO A 47 8.99 -1.20 -8.99
#